data_AF-C6H963-F1
#
_entry.id   AF-C6H963-F1
#
_cell.length_a   1.000
_cell.length_b   1.000
_cell.length_c   1.000
_cell.angle_alpha   90.00
_cell.angle_beta   90.00
_cell.angle_gamma   90.00
#
_symmetry.space_group_name_H-M   'P 1'
#
loop_
_entity.id
_entity.type
_entity.pdbx_description
1 polymer ?
#
loop_
_entity_poly.entity_id
_entity_poly.type
_entity_poly.pdbx_seq_one_letter_code
_entity_poly.pdbx_strand_id
1 'polypeptide(L)'
;MAGTEMEMAGVKRPGIDIESLKRKKFKASDLPLSAAQRTSIDSLLYAFKKKGGFDSVRKKIWAEFSESEAKNSLISSLVEMAESEIDRDPSLLSRERGKAATLIEGAVDRSDLYKSVEEAIDSITSNHLDYILESLRIIRRQEVGEEMAALEEERGSKADEYYEREVKTRRKEREIVWLKELEKRKQLEIEEAKARAEELRKQRELEKQREEEERKKKLELEEKRRAEREKLREERRLLEEQREKEREERYERRRREREKEREEEREKIVIVIVDGIGIGY
;
A
#
# COMPACT_ATOMS: atom_id res chain seq x y z
N MET A 1 -7.16 -32.37 -8.38
CA MET A 1 -8.10 -31.23 -8.25
C MET A 1 -7.74 -30.47 -6.99
N ALA A 2 -6.97 -29.40 -7.12
CA ALA A 2 -6.81 -28.34 -6.11
C ALA A 2 -6.08 -27.19 -6.82
N GLY A 3 -6.85 -26.33 -7.49
CA GLY A 3 -6.33 -25.08 -8.04
C GLY A 3 -6.27 -24.06 -6.92
N THR A 4 -5.07 -23.63 -6.56
CA THR A 4 -4.86 -22.49 -5.69
C THR A 4 -4.80 -21.23 -6.55
N GLU A 5 -5.94 -20.57 -6.69
CA GLU A 5 -6.04 -19.20 -7.19
C GLU A 5 -5.35 -18.28 -6.18
N MET A 6 -4.17 -17.78 -6.55
CA MET A 6 -3.48 -16.74 -5.82
C MET A 6 -4.16 -15.41 -6.17
N GLU A 7 -5.10 -14.97 -5.33
CA GLU A 7 -5.70 -13.64 -5.41
C GLU A 7 -4.59 -12.58 -5.36
N MET A 8 -4.33 -11.99 -6.52
CA MET A 8 -3.50 -10.79 -6.65
C MET A 8 -4.23 -9.65 -5.97
N ALA A 9 -3.91 -9.40 -4.70
CA ALA A 9 -4.32 -8.23 -3.93
C ALA A 9 -3.74 -6.96 -4.58
N GLY A 10 -4.37 -6.52 -5.66
CA GLY A 10 -4.17 -5.20 -6.23
C GLY A 10 -4.65 -4.18 -5.21
N VAL A 11 -3.69 -3.47 -4.59
CA VAL A 11 -3.96 -2.27 -3.80
C VAL A 11 -4.63 -1.26 -4.74
N LYS A 12 -5.97 -1.32 -4.82
CA LYS A 12 -6.79 -0.26 -5.39
C LYS A 12 -6.40 1.00 -4.63
N ARG A 13 -5.83 1.96 -5.34
CA ARG A 13 -5.69 3.34 -4.86
C ARG A 13 -7.02 3.69 -4.19
N PRO A 14 -7.06 4.25 -2.97
CA PRO A 14 -8.30 4.82 -2.46
C PRO A 14 -8.68 5.92 -3.44
N GLY A 15 -9.57 5.57 -4.37
CA GLY A 15 -10.16 6.53 -5.28
C GLY A 15 -10.86 7.51 -4.38
N ILE A 16 -10.43 8.77 -4.41
CA ILE A 16 -11.23 9.87 -3.87
C ILE A 16 -12.60 9.67 -4.50
N ASP A 17 -13.57 9.34 -3.66
CA ASP A 17 -14.90 8.99 -4.10
C ASP A 17 -15.52 10.23 -4.77
N ILE A 18 -15.59 10.19 -6.09
CA ILE A 18 -16.14 11.28 -6.89
C ILE A 18 -17.61 11.51 -6.53
N GLU A 19 -18.31 10.49 -6.01
CA GLU A 19 -19.69 10.63 -5.52
C GLU A 19 -19.79 11.40 -4.19
N SER A 20 -18.76 11.32 -3.34
CA SER A 20 -18.67 12.16 -2.14
C SER A 20 -18.48 13.65 -2.49
N LEU A 21 -17.81 13.96 -3.61
CA LEU A 21 -17.67 15.33 -4.12
C LEU A 21 -18.95 15.87 -4.77
N LYS A 22 -19.78 15.00 -5.36
CA LYS A 22 -21.07 15.40 -5.95
C LYS A 22 -22.07 15.95 -4.93
N ARG A 23 -21.91 15.61 -3.63
CA ARG A 23 -22.80 16.07 -2.56
C ARG A 23 -22.33 17.32 -1.82
N LYS A 24 -21.15 17.85 -2.13
CA LYS A 24 -20.62 19.05 -1.47
C LYS A 24 -21.05 20.29 -2.27
N LYS A 25 -21.94 21.11 -1.69
CA LYS A 25 -22.18 22.47 -2.18
C LYS A 25 -20.88 23.27 -1.98
N PHE A 26 -20.14 23.53 -3.05
CA PHE A 26 -18.92 24.32 -3.00
C PHE A 26 -19.26 25.76 -2.62
N LYS A 27 -18.66 26.27 -1.55
CA LYS A 27 -18.74 27.68 -1.19
C LYS A 27 -17.66 28.47 -1.92
N ALA A 28 -17.81 29.80 -1.99
CA ALA A 28 -16.77 30.68 -2.52
C ALA A 28 -15.40 30.52 -1.80
N SER A 29 -15.43 30.12 -0.52
CA SER A 29 -14.24 29.78 0.26
C SER A 29 -13.51 28.55 -0.27
N ASP A 30 -14.23 27.61 -0.88
CA ASP A 30 -13.71 26.32 -1.36
C ASP A 30 -13.00 26.43 -2.72
N LEU A 31 -13.08 27.59 -3.40
CA LEU A 31 -12.32 27.79 -4.63
C LEU A 31 -10.81 27.82 -4.30
N PRO A 32 -9.97 27.18 -5.12
CA PRO A 32 -8.51 27.16 -4.95
C PRO A 32 -7.89 28.50 -5.40
N LEU A 33 -8.31 29.60 -4.77
CA LEU A 33 -7.78 30.95 -4.99
C LEU A 33 -6.63 31.23 -4.04
N SER A 34 -5.56 31.82 -4.58
CA SER A 34 -4.43 32.32 -3.78
C SER A 34 -4.86 33.47 -2.87
N ALA A 35 -4.10 33.73 -1.79
CA ALA A 35 -4.37 34.84 -0.89
C ALA A 35 -4.42 36.19 -1.65
N ALA A 36 -3.48 36.40 -2.58
CA ALA A 36 -3.43 37.60 -3.42
C ALA A 36 -4.68 37.76 -4.30
N GLN A 37 -5.20 36.66 -4.87
CA GLN A 37 -6.44 36.68 -5.65
C GLN A 37 -7.64 37.06 -4.78
N ARG A 38 -7.74 36.50 -3.57
CA ARG A 38 -8.81 36.84 -2.62
C ARG A 38 -8.79 38.32 -2.24
N THR A 39 -7.62 38.85 -1.88
CA THR A 39 -7.46 40.28 -1.56
C THR A 39 -7.79 41.18 -2.76
N SER A 40 -7.48 40.75 -3.98
CA SER A 40 -7.83 41.51 -5.19
C SER A 40 -9.35 41.54 -5.44
N ILE A 41 -10.07 40.45 -5.13
CA ILE A 41 -11.53 40.42 -5.20
C ILE A 41 -12.14 41.35 -4.15
N ASP A 42 -11.63 41.32 -2.92
CA ASP A 42 -12.11 42.19 -1.84
C ASP A 42 -11.84 43.67 -2.13
N SER A 43 -10.69 44.00 -2.73
CA SER A 43 -10.38 45.37 -3.14
C SER A 43 -11.30 45.85 -4.26
N LEU A 44 -11.58 45.00 -5.26
CA LEU A 44 -12.53 45.30 -6.32
C LEU A 44 -13.95 45.51 -5.78
N LEU A 45 -14.40 44.69 -4.84
CA LEU A 45 -15.69 44.85 -4.17
C LEU A 45 -15.77 46.20 -3.44
N TYR A 46 -14.72 46.56 -2.70
CA TYR A 46 -14.63 47.84 -2.00
C TYR A 46 -14.66 49.01 -2.99
N ALA A 47 -13.86 48.96 -4.06
CA ALA A 47 -13.79 50.00 -5.07
C ALA A 47 -15.11 50.17 -5.82
N PHE A 48 -15.80 49.07 -6.15
CA PHE A 48 -17.11 49.08 -6.80
C PHE A 48 -18.17 49.76 -5.93
N LYS A 49 -18.20 49.44 -4.63
CA LYS A 49 -19.08 50.13 -3.66
C LYS A 49 -18.71 51.60 -3.53
N LYS A 50 -17.42 51.93 -3.39
CA LYS A 50 -16.92 53.31 -3.23
C LYS A 50 -17.25 54.20 -4.43
N LYS A 51 -17.20 53.65 -5.65
CA LYS A 51 -17.56 54.37 -6.89
C LYS A 51 -19.08 54.44 -7.12
N GLY A 52 -19.90 53.94 -6.20
CA GLY A 52 -21.36 53.99 -6.30
C GLY A 52 -21.97 52.97 -7.28
N GLY A 53 -21.20 52.00 -7.76
CA GLY A 53 -21.70 50.97 -8.68
C GLY A 53 -22.82 50.14 -8.06
N PHE A 54 -22.69 49.82 -6.76
CA PHE A 54 -23.71 49.09 -6.02
C PHE A 54 -25.04 49.85 -5.92
N ASP A 55 -25.01 51.13 -5.57
CA ASP A 55 -26.22 51.94 -5.48
C ASP A 55 -26.85 52.23 -6.85
N SER A 56 -26.02 52.37 -7.89
CA SER A 56 -26.48 52.47 -9.28
C SER A 56 -27.29 51.25 -9.69
N VAL A 57 -26.74 50.04 -9.49
CA VAL A 57 -27.42 48.78 -9.82
C VAL A 57 -28.67 48.59 -8.98
N ARG A 58 -28.60 48.82 -7.67
CA ARG A 58 -29.76 48.74 -6.77
C ARG A 58 -30.92 49.63 -7.26
N LYS A 59 -30.62 50.86 -7.67
CA LYS A 59 -31.65 51.80 -8.19
C LYS A 59 -32.26 51.29 -9.50
N LYS A 60 -31.45 50.73 -10.41
CA LYS A 60 -31.94 50.15 -11.67
C LYS A 60 -32.83 48.94 -11.43
N ILE A 61 -32.39 47.99 -10.59
CA ILE A 61 -33.19 46.82 -10.21
C ILE A 61 -34.51 47.26 -9.59
N TRP A 62 -34.48 48.24 -8.68
CA TRP A 62 -35.70 48.77 -8.07
C TRP A 62 -36.66 49.41 -9.08
N ALA A 63 -36.14 50.18 -10.03
CA ALA A 63 -36.95 50.81 -11.08
C ALA A 63 -37.58 49.75 -11.99
N GLU A 64 -36.80 48.78 -12.48
CA GLU A 64 -37.29 47.69 -13.33
C GLU A 64 -38.32 46.83 -12.60
N PHE A 65 -38.07 46.48 -11.34
CA PHE A 65 -39.05 45.77 -10.53
C PHE A 65 -40.34 46.59 -10.34
N SER A 66 -40.21 47.90 -10.11
CA SER A 66 -41.35 48.79 -9.92
C SER A 66 -42.26 48.93 -11.14
N GLU A 67 -41.68 48.73 -12.34
CA GLU A 67 -42.38 48.73 -13.62
C GLU A 67 -42.81 47.32 -14.07
N SER A 68 -42.26 46.26 -13.46
CA SER A 68 -42.53 44.88 -13.81
C SER A 68 -43.93 44.40 -13.42
N GLU A 69 -44.44 43.41 -14.15
CA GLU A 69 -45.66 42.70 -13.78
C GLU A 69 -45.54 41.96 -12.45
N ALA A 70 -44.32 41.60 -12.02
CA ALA A 70 -44.08 40.91 -10.75
C ALA A 70 -44.57 41.74 -9.54
N LYS A 71 -44.41 43.07 -9.57
CA LYS A 71 -44.97 43.95 -8.54
C LYS A 71 -46.49 43.91 -8.52
N ASN A 72 -47.13 43.95 -9.70
CA ASN A 72 -48.59 43.90 -9.80
C ASN A 72 -49.13 42.54 -9.33
N SER A 73 -48.44 41.45 -9.67
CA SER A 73 -48.74 40.10 -9.18
C SER A 73 -48.60 40.04 -7.66
N LEU A 74 -47.52 40.58 -7.08
CA LEU A 74 -47.35 40.63 -5.62
C LEU A 74 -48.49 41.38 -4.94
N ILE A 75 -48.86 42.56 -5.45
CA ILE A 75 -49.97 43.34 -4.88
C ILE A 75 -51.27 42.54 -4.95
N SER A 76 -51.53 41.87 -6.07
CA SER A 76 -52.74 41.06 -6.25
C SER A 76 -52.76 39.89 -5.26
N SER A 77 -51.66 39.15 -5.12
CA SER A 77 -51.55 38.06 -4.15
C SER A 77 -51.64 38.53 -2.69
N LEU A 78 -51.11 39.72 -2.37
CA LEU A 78 -51.26 40.32 -1.04
C LEU A 78 -52.71 40.67 -0.74
N VAL A 79 -53.44 41.21 -1.71
CA VAL A 79 -54.87 41.52 -1.58
C VAL A 79 -55.66 40.22 -1.38
N GLU A 80 -55.46 39.22 -2.23
CA GLU A 80 -56.13 37.92 -2.10
C GLU A 80 -55.86 37.26 -0.74
N MET A 81 -54.61 37.33 -0.25
CA MET A 81 -54.28 36.81 1.06
C MET A 81 -54.94 37.59 2.19
N ALA A 82 -54.93 38.92 2.12
CA ALA A 82 -55.59 39.76 3.10
C ALA A 82 -57.10 39.50 3.15
N GLU A 83 -57.74 39.33 1.99
CA GLU A 83 -59.15 38.94 1.87
C GLU A 83 -59.41 37.58 2.50
N SER A 84 -58.55 36.58 2.23
CA SER A 84 -58.68 35.24 2.82
C SER A 84 -58.54 35.24 4.36
N GLU A 85 -57.67 36.10 4.91
CA GLU A 85 -57.52 36.25 6.37
C GLU A 85 -58.71 37.00 6.98
N ILE A 86 -59.31 37.95 6.26
CA ILE A 86 -60.55 38.62 6.67
C ILE A 86 -61.73 37.63 6.65
N ASP A 87 -61.82 36.77 5.64
CA ASP A 87 -62.86 35.73 5.59
C ASP A 87 -62.70 34.71 6.73
N ARG A 88 -61.45 34.41 7.10
CA ARG A 88 -61.13 33.52 8.22
C ARG A 88 -61.43 34.15 9.58
N ASP A 89 -61.09 35.42 9.77
CA ASP A 89 -61.38 36.19 10.98
C ASP A 89 -62.05 37.53 10.63
N PRO A 90 -63.39 37.56 10.51
CA PRO A 90 -64.14 38.78 10.22
C PRO A 90 -63.97 39.87 11.29
N SER A 91 -63.51 39.52 12.51
CA SER A 91 -63.28 40.50 13.58
C SER A 91 -62.14 41.47 13.24
N LEU A 92 -61.26 41.13 12.29
CA LEU A 92 -60.20 42.00 11.79
C LEU A 92 -60.73 43.32 11.23
N LEU A 93 -61.91 43.33 10.60
CA LEU A 93 -62.56 44.54 10.09
C LEU A 93 -63.09 45.45 11.20
N SER A 94 -63.45 44.88 12.35
CA SER A 94 -63.93 45.62 13.52
C SER A 94 -62.81 46.13 14.43
N ARG A 95 -61.59 45.64 14.22
CA ARG A 95 -60.40 45.98 15.02
C ARG A 95 -59.78 47.30 14.57
N GLU A 96 -58.92 47.86 15.42
CA GLU A 96 -58.09 48.99 15.03
C GLU A 96 -57.21 48.62 13.83
N ARG A 97 -57.22 49.47 12.79
CA ARG A 97 -56.52 49.23 11.51
C ARG A 97 -55.08 48.78 11.68
N GLY A 98 -54.33 49.40 12.60
CA GLY A 98 -52.93 49.04 12.86
C GLY A 98 -52.77 47.63 13.40
N LYS A 99 -53.63 47.21 14.35
CA LYS A 99 -53.60 45.86 14.94
C LYS A 99 -54.01 44.81 13.91
N ALA A 100 -55.04 45.10 13.10
CA ALA A 100 -55.45 44.22 12.02
C ALA A 100 -54.34 44.06 10.96
N ALA A 101 -53.71 45.17 10.55
CA ALA A 101 -52.60 45.14 9.60
C ALA A 101 -51.44 44.28 10.09
N THR A 102 -51.03 44.41 11.36
CA THR A 102 -49.94 43.58 11.92
C THR A 102 -50.27 42.08 11.96
N LEU A 103 -51.54 41.71 12.10
CA LEU A 103 -51.95 40.30 12.10
C LEU A 103 -51.92 39.71 10.69
N ILE A 104 -52.39 40.47 9.70
CA ILE A 104 -52.36 40.11 8.28
C ILE A 104 -50.91 40.05 7.78
N GLU A 105 -50.08 41.06 8.09
CA GLU A 105 -48.65 41.08 7.79
C GLU A 105 -47.95 39.83 8.34
N GLY A 106 -48.21 39.48 9.59
CA GLY A 106 -47.67 38.24 10.16
C GLY A 106 -48.13 36.97 9.44
N ALA A 107 -49.35 36.95 8.86
CA ALA A 107 -49.82 35.83 8.05
C ALA A 107 -49.10 35.77 6.70
N VAL A 108 -48.90 36.91 6.06
CA VAL A 108 -48.11 37.06 4.82
C VAL A 108 -46.66 36.59 5.04
N ASP A 109 -46.01 36.98 6.14
CA ASP A 109 -44.62 36.58 6.43
C ASP A 109 -44.43 35.08 6.62
N ARG A 110 -45.47 34.36 7.04
CA ARG A 110 -45.46 32.90 7.16
C ARG A 110 -45.77 32.21 5.83
N SER A 111 -46.26 32.95 4.85
CA SER A 111 -46.58 32.43 3.53
C SER A 111 -45.36 32.46 2.61
N ASP A 112 -45.43 31.66 1.55
CA ASP A 112 -44.38 31.59 0.54
C ASP A 112 -44.47 32.71 -0.53
N LEU A 113 -45.31 33.73 -0.33
CA LEU A 113 -45.53 34.80 -1.31
C LEU A 113 -44.24 35.53 -1.71
N TYR A 114 -43.38 35.82 -0.75
CA TYR A 114 -42.13 36.53 -1.01
C TYR A 114 -41.16 35.74 -1.90
N LYS A 115 -41.18 34.40 -1.88
CA LYS A 115 -40.30 33.56 -2.70
C LYS A 115 -40.47 33.84 -4.20
N SER A 116 -41.71 34.02 -4.65
CA SER A 116 -42.01 34.32 -6.06
C SER A 116 -41.44 35.67 -6.51
N VAL A 117 -41.38 36.64 -5.58
CA VAL A 117 -40.82 37.98 -5.83
C VAL A 117 -39.30 37.94 -5.79
N GLU A 118 -38.72 37.16 -4.87
CA GLU A 118 -37.28 36.91 -4.82
C GLU A 118 -36.77 36.34 -6.15
N GLU A 119 -37.47 35.35 -6.73
CA GLU A 119 -37.12 34.79 -8.04
C GLU A 119 -37.19 35.84 -9.17
N ALA A 120 -38.20 36.71 -9.16
CA ALA A 120 -38.31 37.80 -10.12
C ALA A 120 -37.17 38.81 -9.96
N ILE A 121 -36.83 39.18 -8.73
CA ILE A 121 -35.70 40.08 -8.43
C ILE A 121 -34.37 39.44 -8.83
N ASP A 122 -34.18 38.14 -8.61
CA ASP A 122 -32.98 37.40 -9.01
C ASP A 122 -32.84 37.36 -10.54
N SER A 123 -33.95 37.19 -11.27
CA SER A 123 -33.96 37.29 -12.73
C SER A 123 -33.59 38.69 -13.21
N ILE A 124 -34.14 39.74 -12.59
CA ILE A 124 -33.79 41.13 -12.92
C ILE A 124 -32.31 41.37 -12.61
N THR A 125 -31.84 40.92 -11.45
CA THR A 125 -30.43 41.05 -11.03
C THR A 125 -29.48 40.36 -12.02
N SER A 126 -29.87 39.20 -12.54
CA SER A 126 -29.11 38.46 -13.55
C SER A 126 -28.90 39.27 -14.84
N ASN A 127 -29.89 40.06 -15.25
CA ASN A 127 -29.77 40.95 -16.43
C ASN A 127 -28.75 42.08 -16.22
N HIS A 128 -28.48 42.47 -14.97
CA HIS A 128 -27.48 43.51 -14.65
C HIS A 128 -26.06 42.96 -14.46
N LEU A 129 -25.85 41.65 -14.55
CA LEU A 129 -24.53 41.04 -14.34
C LEU A 129 -23.49 41.56 -15.33
N ASP A 130 -23.84 41.71 -16.61
CA ASP A 130 -22.92 42.23 -17.63
C ASP A 130 -22.47 43.65 -17.33
N TYR A 131 -23.39 44.51 -16.87
CA TYR A 131 -23.07 45.87 -16.47
C TYR A 131 -22.16 45.92 -15.23
N ILE A 132 -22.41 45.04 -14.24
CA ILE A 132 -21.55 44.90 -13.06
C ILE A 132 -20.15 44.44 -13.49
N LEU A 133 -20.06 43.41 -14.35
CA LEU A 133 -18.80 42.86 -14.84
C LEU A 133 -17.99 43.91 -15.60
N GLU A 134 -18.62 44.66 -16.51
CA GLU A 134 -17.93 45.72 -17.24
C GLU A 134 -17.43 46.83 -16.30
N SER A 135 -18.26 47.23 -15.32
CA SER A 135 -17.86 48.20 -14.31
C SER A 135 -16.67 47.72 -13.49
N LEU A 136 -16.65 46.45 -13.09
CA LEU A 136 -15.52 45.83 -12.37
C LEU A 136 -14.26 45.77 -13.23
N ARG A 137 -14.39 45.45 -14.52
CA ARG A 137 -13.26 45.45 -15.48
C ARG A 137 -12.66 46.84 -15.65
N ILE A 138 -13.49 47.87 -15.75
CA ILE A 138 -13.02 49.27 -15.80
C ILE A 138 -12.26 49.62 -14.51
N ILE A 139 -12.78 49.23 -13.35
CA ILE A 139 -12.09 49.45 -12.07
C ILE A 139 -10.74 48.73 -12.05
N ARG A 140 -10.71 47.47 -12.47
CA ARG A 140 -9.48 46.67 -12.50
C ARG A 140 -8.44 47.25 -13.44
N ARG A 141 -8.83 47.65 -14.65
CA ARG A 141 -7.95 48.35 -15.61
C ARG A 141 -7.33 49.61 -15.01
N GLN A 142 -8.09 50.37 -14.22
CA GLN A 142 -7.58 51.56 -13.53
C GLN A 142 -6.63 51.23 -12.36
N GLU A 143 -6.78 50.08 -11.70
CA GLU A 143 -5.94 49.68 -10.57
C GLU A 143 -4.61 49.02 -10.98
N VAL A 144 -4.63 48.15 -12.00
CA VAL A 144 -3.44 47.37 -12.41
C VAL A 144 -2.88 47.72 -13.79
N GLY A 145 -3.59 48.53 -14.58
CA GLY A 145 -3.23 48.87 -15.95
C GLY A 145 -3.84 47.92 -17.00
N GLU A 146 -3.86 48.38 -18.25
CA GLU A 146 -4.54 47.70 -19.37
C GLU A 146 -3.94 46.31 -19.66
N GLU A 147 -2.61 46.22 -19.69
CA GLU A 147 -1.90 44.98 -20.07
C GLU A 147 -2.12 43.85 -19.06
N MET A 148 -2.00 44.16 -17.76
CA MET A 148 -2.19 43.19 -16.69
C MET A 148 -3.66 42.76 -16.59
N ALA A 149 -4.60 43.69 -16.74
CA ALA A 149 -6.02 43.38 -16.75
C ALA A 149 -6.41 42.46 -17.92
N ALA A 150 -5.86 42.70 -19.12
CA ALA A 150 -6.12 41.86 -20.29
C ALA A 150 -5.60 40.42 -20.10
N LEU A 151 -4.41 40.25 -19.51
CA LEU A 151 -3.87 38.93 -19.19
C LEU A 151 -4.70 38.19 -18.13
N GLU A 152 -5.21 38.91 -17.13
CA GLU A 152 -6.13 38.34 -16.13
C GLU A 152 -7.46 37.91 -16.77
N GLU A 153 -8.01 38.72 -17.67
CA GLU A 153 -9.24 38.42 -18.41
C GLU A 153 -9.06 37.21 -19.33
N GLU A 154 -7.95 37.13 -20.08
CA GLU A 154 -7.66 35.97 -20.92
C GLU A 154 -7.53 34.68 -20.09
N ARG A 155 -6.86 34.75 -18.94
CA ARG A 155 -6.74 33.62 -18.03
C ARG A 155 -8.07 33.21 -17.41
N GLY A 156 -8.94 34.17 -17.11
CA GLY A 156 -10.27 33.95 -16.57
C GLY A 156 -11.30 33.47 -17.61
N SER A 157 -11.09 33.81 -18.88
CA SER A 157 -11.99 33.46 -20.00
C SER A 157 -11.72 32.08 -20.61
N LYS A 158 -10.92 31.24 -19.92
CA LYS A 158 -10.67 29.88 -20.36
C LYS A 158 -11.97 29.07 -20.30
N ALA A 159 -12.39 28.55 -21.45
CA ALA A 159 -13.58 27.71 -21.54
C ALA A 159 -13.39 26.35 -20.83
N ASP A 160 -14.49 25.73 -20.43
CA ASP A 160 -14.51 24.40 -19.81
C ASP A 160 -13.79 23.35 -20.67
N GLU A 161 -13.91 23.45 -22.00
CA GLU A 161 -13.20 22.58 -22.94
C GLU A 161 -11.68 22.62 -22.78
N TYR A 162 -11.12 23.79 -22.47
CA TYR A 162 -9.69 23.94 -22.24
C TYR A 162 -9.28 23.14 -20.99
N TYR A 163 -10.04 23.27 -19.91
CA TYR A 163 -9.80 22.54 -18.66
C TYR A 163 -9.96 21.03 -18.85
N GLU A 164 -10.95 20.58 -19.64
CA GLU A 164 -11.08 19.16 -19.97
C GLU A 164 -9.84 18.61 -20.70
N ARG A 165 -9.31 19.36 -21.67
CA ARG A 165 -8.10 18.97 -22.41
C ARG A 165 -6.91 18.88 -21.45
N GLU A 166 -6.74 19.87 -20.58
CA GLU A 166 -5.66 19.88 -19.58
C GLU A 166 -5.77 18.71 -18.58
N VAL A 167 -6.98 18.37 -18.13
CA VAL A 167 -7.18 17.21 -17.25
C VAL A 167 -6.88 15.90 -18.00
N LYS A 168 -7.29 15.79 -19.27
CA LYS A 168 -6.99 14.61 -20.12
C LYS A 168 -5.49 14.45 -20.34
N THR A 169 -4.75 15.51 -20.64
CA THR A 169 -3.28 15.45 -20.80
C THR A 169 -2.61 15.04 -19.49
N ARG A 170 -2.95 15.65 -18.36
CA ARG A 170 -2.42 15.26 -17.04
C ARG A 170 -2.76 13.83 -16.64
N ARG A 171 -3.90 13.30 -17.07
CA ARG A 171 -4.24 11.88 -16.87
C ARG A 171 -3.32 10.98 -17.69
N LYS A 172 -3.14 11.29 -18.98
CA LYS A 172 -2.22 10.55 -19.86
C LYS A 172 -0.79 10.57 -19.34
N GLU A 173 -0.30 11.72 -18.87
CA GLU A 173 1.04 11.84 -18.26
C GLU A 173 1.18 10.94 -17.04
N ARG A 174 0.20 10.95 -16.13
CA ARG A 174 0.17 10.07 -14.94
C ARG A 174 0.10 8.59 -15.31
N GLU A 175 -0.62 8.26 -16.37
CA GLU A 175 -0.70 6.91 -16.89
C GLU A 175 0.63 6.44 -17.48
N ILE A 176 1.32 7.28 -18.26
CA ILE A 176 2.66 7.00 -18.78
C ILE A 176 3.67 6.77 -17.63
N VAL A 177 3.64 7.62 -16.60
CA VAL A 177 4.51 7.44 -15.42
C VAL A 177 4.21 6.11 -14.72
N TRP A 178 2.92 5.80 -14.52
CA TRP A 178 2.50 4.56 -13.87
C TRP A 178 2.91 3.31 -14.68
N LEU A 179 2.76 3.34 -16.00
CA LEU A 179 3.18 2.23 -16.88
C LEU A 179 4.69 1.99 -16.80
N LYS A 180 5.50 3.06 -16.83
CA LYS A 180 6.96 2.95 -16.66
C LYS A 180 7.35 2.37 -15.30
N GLU A 181 6.65 2.75 -14.25
CA GLU A 181 6.91 2.23 -12.90
C GLU A 181 6.48 0.76 -12.76
N LEU A 182 5.38 0.38 -13.41
CA LEU A 182 4.93 -1.00 -13.50
C LEU A 182 5.93 -1.88 -14.27
N GLU A 183 6.47 -1.40 -15.39
CA GLU A 183 7.51 -2.09 -16.15
C GLU A 183 8.78 -2.30 -15.33
N LYS A 184 9.25 -1.27 -14.62
CA LYS A 184 10.41 -1.38 -13.72
C LYS A 184 10.18 -2.42 -12.61
N ARG A 185 9.01 -2.42 -12.00
CA ARG A 185 8.66 -3.43 -10.98
C ARG A 185 8.70 -4.85 -11.54
N LYS A 186 8.13 -5.07 -12.72
CA LYS A 186 8.17 -6.38 -13.39
C LYS A 186 9.60 -6.81 -13.71
N GLN A 187 10.46 -5.89 -14.15
CA GLN A 187 11.88 -6.20 -14.42
C GLN A 187 12.61 -6.63 -13.14
N LEU A 188 12.44 -5.89 -12.04
CA LEU A 188 13.02 -6.24 -10.74
C LEU A 188 12.53 -7.61 -10.24
N GLU A 189 11.24 -7.90 -10.38
CA GLU A 189 10.67 -9.20 -9.99
C GLU A 189 11.26 -10.35 -10.82
N ILE A 190 11.47 -10.15 -12.12
CA ILE A 190 12.11 -11.15 -13.00
C ILE A 190 13.58 -11.35 -12.61
N GLU A 191 14.32 -10.28 -12.30
CA GLU A 191 15.72 -10.37 -11.87
C GLU A 191 15.84 -11.07 -10.51
N GLU A 192 15.00 -10.72 -9.53
CA GLU A 192 14.94 -11.41 -8.24
C GLU A 192 14.58 -12.89 -8.40
N ALA A 193 13.61 -13.22 -9.28
CA ALA A 193 13.25 -14.60 -9.54
C ALA A 193 14.41 -15.40 -10.15
N LYS A 194 15.20 -14.78 -11.04
CA LYS A 194 16.42 -15.39 -11.60
C LYS A 194 17.49 -15.58 -10.53
N ALA A 195 17.74 -14.58 -9.69
CA ALA A 195 18.71 -14.66 -8.59
C ALA A 195 18.32 -15.75 -7.58
N ARG A 196 17.05 -15.80 -7.16
CA ARG A 196 16.52 -16.86 -6.28
C ARG A 196 16.66 -18.25 -6.91
N ALA A 197 16.41 -18.39 -8.21
CA ALA A 197 16.58 -19.65 -8.91
C ALA A 197 18.06 -20.09 -8.97
N GLU A 198 18.99 -19.14 -9.16
CA GLU A 198 20.43 -19.43 -9.15
C GLU A 198 20.95 -19.80 -7.75
N GLU A 199 20.53 -19.08 -6.71
CA GLU A 199 20.85 -19.43 -5.32
C GLU A 199 20.33 -20.82 -4.96
N LEU A 200 19.08 -21.14 -5.34
CA LEU A 200 18.52 -22.46 -5.09
C LEU A 200 19.30 -23.57 -5.82
N ARG A 201 19.79 -23.30 -7.04
CA ARG A 201 20.67 -24.25 -7.76
C ARG A 201 22.00 -24.44 -7.03
N LYS A 202 22.65 -23.36 -6.59
CA LYS A 202 23.90 -23.43 -5.82
C LYS A 202 23.73 -24.17 -4.49
N GLN A 203 22.64 -23.92 -3.78
CA GLN A 203 22.32 -24.63 -2.53
C GLN A 203 22.15 -26.13 -2.77
N ARG A 204 21.41 -26.52 -3.82
CA ARG A 204 21.24 -27.94 -4.18
C ARG A 204 22.55 -28.62 -4.58
N GLU A 205 23.46 -27.90 -5.24
CA GLU A 205 24.79 -28.44 -5.58
C GLU A 205 25.68 -28.62 -4.33
N LEU A 206 25.68 -27.64 -3.43
CA LEU A 206 26.38 -27.72 -2.15
C LEU A 206 25.83 -28.85 -1.26
N GLU A 207 24.51 -29.03 -1.23
CA GLU A 207 23.85 -30.12 -0.49
C GLU A 207 24.24 -31.49 -1.06
N LYS A 208 24.25 -31.65 -2.39
CA LYS A 208 24.73 -32.88 -3.03
C LYS A 208 26.20 -33.18 -2.69
N GLN A 209 27.08 -32.17 -2.70
CA GLN A 209 28.48 -32.35 -2.33
C GLN A 209 28.64 -32.78 -0.87
N ARG A 210 27.87 -32.17 0.05
CA ARG A 210 27.85 -32.56 1.46
C ARG A 210 27.35 -33.99 1.65
N GLU A 211 26.26 -34.38 0.96
CA GLU A 211 25.74 -35.75 1.00
C GLU A 211 26.76 -36.77 0.46
N GLU A 212 27.47 -36.46 -0.63
CA GLU A 212 28.53 -37.33 -1.16
C GLU A 212 29.72 -37.45 -0.21
N GLU A 213 30.14 -36.35 0.42
CA GLU A 213 31.22 -36.36 1.41
C GLU A 213 30.82 -37.16 2.67
N GLU A 214 29.58 -37.00 3.15
CA GLU A 214 29.05 -37.82 4.25
C GLU A 214 28.96 -39.31 3.87
N ARG A 215 28.55 -39.62 2.64
CA ARG A 215 28.54 -41.01 2.14
C ARG A 215 29.95 -41.60 2.11
N LYS A 216 30.94 -40.84 1.63
CA LYS A 216 32.35 -41.28 1.64
C LYS A 216 32.87 -41.49 3.06
N LYS A 217 32.63 -40.55 3.98
CA LYS A 217 33.01 -40.70 5.40
C LYS A 217 32.36 -41.92 6.05
N LYS A 218 31.09 -42.21 5.74
CA LYS A 218 30.40 -43.42 6.23
C LYS A 218 31.05 -44.69 5.69
N LEU A 219 31.39 -44.74 4.40
CA LEU A 219 32.07 -45.88 3.79
C LEU A 219 33.47 -46.10 4.38
N GLU A 220 34.27 -45.04 4.55
CA GLU A 220 35.60 -45.13 5.18
C GLU A 220 35.53 -45.60 6.64
N LEU A 221 34.54 -45.13 7.40
CA LEU A 221 34.34 -45.57 8.78
C LEU A 221 33.93 -47.05 8.83
N GLU A 222 33.09 -47.49 7.90
CA GLU A 222 32.69 -48.88 7.78
C GLU A 222 33.86 -49.80 7.39
N GLU A 223 34.72 -49.35 6.48
CA GLU A 223 35.94 -50.05 6.08
C GLU A 223 36.94 -50.15 7.23
N LYS A 224 37.16 -49.06 7.99
CA LYS A 224 37.97 -49.09 9.23
C LYS A 224 37.43 -50.08 10.25
N ARG A 225 36.10 -50.11 10.46
CA ARG A 225 35.46 -51.09 11.34
C ARG A 225 35.62 -52.54 10.84
N ARG A 226 35.64 -52.77 9.52
CA ARG A 226 35.92 -54.09 8.94
C ARG A 226 37.37 -54.50 9.16
N ALA A 227 38.32 -53.61 8.88
CA ALA A 227 39.75 -53.86 9.08
C ALA A 227 40.11 -54.08 10.56
N GLU A 228 39.50 -53.34 11.49
CA GLU A 228 39.68 -53.54 12.94
C GLU A 228 39.16 -54.91 13.40
N ARG A 229 37.99 -55.33 12.89
CA ARG A 229 37.44 -56.67 13.14
C ARG A 229 38.33 -57.78 12.58
N GLU A 230 39.00 -57.54 11.46
CA GLU A 230 39.91 -58.49 10.83
C GLU A 230 41.23 -58.60 11.62
N LYS A 231 41.81 -57.46 12.03
CA LYS A 231 42.97 -57.44 12.93
C LYS A 231 42.69 -58.15 14.26
N LEU A 232 41.52 -57.92 14.85
CA LEU A 232 41.12 -58.61 16.08
C LEU A 232 41.00 -60.13 15.88
N ARG A 233 40.60 -60.58 14.69
CA ARG A 233 40.54 -62.02 14.35
C ARG A 233 41.95 -62.60 14.16
N GLU A 234 42.86 -61.88 13.52
CA GLU A 234 44.26 -62.29 13.35
C GLU A 234 45.02 -62.33 14.67
N GLU A 235 44.84 -61.33 15.54
CA GLU A 235 45.45 -61.30 16.87
C GLU A 235 44.98 -62.47 17.73
N ARG A 236 43.69 -62.85 17.62
CA ARG A 236 43.17 -64.07 18.25
C ARG A 236 43.84 -65.35 17.73
N ARG A 237 44.08 -65.43 16.41
CA ARG A 237 44.77 -66.58 15.79
C ARG A 237 46.23 -66.67 16.25
N LEU A 238 46.95 -65.55 16.28
CA LEU A 238 48.33 -65.48 16.77
C LEU A 238 48.44 -65.87 18.26
N LEU A 239 47.50 -65.43 19.09
CA LEU A 239 47.46 -65.81 20.50
C LEU A 239 47.17 -67.32 20.67
N GLU A 240 46.35 -67.89 19.79
CA GLU A 240 46.04 -69.32 19.76
C GLU A 240 47.25 -70.16 19.30
N GLU A 241 47.97 -69.71 18.27
CA GLU A 241 49.25 -70.30 17.83
C GLU A 241 50.34 -70.21 18.90
N GLN A 242 50.45 -69.09 19.63
CA GLN A 242 51.40 -68.96 20.74
C GLN A 242 51.08 -69.94 21.89
N ARG A 243 49.79 -70.13 22.21
CA ARG A 243 49.37 -71.14 23.19
C ARG A 243 49.57 -72.57 22.71
N GLU A 244 49.60 -72.79 21.39
CA GLU A 244 49.90 -74.09 20.80
C GLU A 244 51.40 -74.37 20.82
N LYS A 245 52.24 -73.40 20.47
CA LYS A 245 53.70 -73.47 20.63
C LYS A 245 54.14 -73.66 22.08
N GLU A 246 53.51 -72.97 23.03
CA GLU A 246 53.78 -73.17 24.46
C GLU A 246 53.38 -74.59 24.93
N ARG A 247 52.31 -75.16 24.36
CA ARG A 247 51.91 -76.56 24.58
C ARG A 247 52.90 -77.54 23.97
N GLU A 248 53.42 -77.25 22.77
CA GLU A 248 54.45 -78.04 22.09
C GLU A 248 55.80 -77.99 22.83
N GLU A 249 56.25 -76.82 23.27
CA GLU A 249 57.47 -76.67 24.07
C GLU A 249 57.35 -77.40 25.41
N ARG A 250 56.16 -77.40 26.03
CA ARG A 250 55.89 -78.19 27.25
C ARG A 250 55.92 -79.71 26.98
N TYR A 251 55.50 -80.13 25.80
CA TYR A 251 55.60 -81.51 25.33
C TYR A 251 57.06 -81.93 25.06
N GLU A 252 57.82 -81.08 24.37
CA GLU A 252 59.24 -81.30 24.05
C GLU A 252 60.13 -81.26 25.31
N ARG A 253 59.82 -80.41 26.30
CA ARG A 253 60.55 -80.40 27.59
C ARG A 253 60.36 -81.73 28.35
N ARG A 254 59.14 -82.28 28.38
CA ARG A 254 58.89 -83.62 28.96
C ARG A 254 59.55 -84.75 28.17
N ARG A 255 59.68 -84.58 26.85
CA ARG A 255 60.34 -85.56 25.98
C ARG A 255 61.85 -85.62 26.26
N ARG A 256 62.50 -84.46 26.40
CA ARG A 256 63.93 -84.35 26.72
C ARG A 256 64.27 -84.82 28.13
N GLU A 257 63.38 -84.62 29.12
CA GLU A 257 63.56 -85.22 30.46
C GLU A 257 63.50 -86.75 30.43
N ARG A 258 62.57 -87.34 29.67
CA ARG A 258 62.46 -88.79 29.50
C ARG A 258 63.59 -89.41 28.67
N GLU A 259 64.27 -88.63 27.82
CA GLU A 259 65.46 -89.08 27.08
C GLU A 259 66.69 -89.10 27.98
N LYS A 260 66.88 -88.08 28.84
CA LYS A 260 67.97 -88.04 29.81
C LYS A 260 67.87 -89.15 30.87
N GLU A 261 66.67 -89.46 31.36
CA GLU A 261 66.48 -90.61 32.29
C GLU A 261 66.85 -91.96 31.65
N ARG A 262 66.65 -92.13 30.33
CA ARG A 262 67.00 -93.37 29.62
C ARG A 262 68.50 -93.49 29.31
N GLU A 263 69.23 -92.39 29.23
CA GLU A 263 70.70 -92.40 29.09
C GLU A 263 71.37 -92.76 30.42
N GLU A 264 70.90 -92.21 31.54
CA GLU A 264 71.46 -92.52 32.87
C GLU A 264 71.18 -93.97 33.33
N GLU A 265 70.11 -94.62 32.85
CA GLU A 265 69.86 -96.05 33.07
C GLU A 265 70.74 -96.98 32.19
N ARG A 266 71.23 -96.50 31.04
CA ARG A 266 72.06 -97.29 30.12
C ARG A 266 73.53 -97.36 30.56
N GLU A 267 74.03 -96.38 31.30
CA GLU A 267 75.40 -96.43 31.86
C GLU A 267 75.53 -97.35 33.09
N LYS A 268 74.43 -97.72 33.78
CA LYS A 268 74.46 -98.65 34.91
C LYS A 268 74.26 -100.12 34.55
N ILE A 269 73.81 -100.41 33.33
CA ILE A 269 73.39 -101.76 32.87
C ILE A 269 74.31 -102.32 31.77
N VAL A 270 75.46 -101.66 31.53
CA VAL A 270 76.62 -102.23 30.81
C VAL A 270 77.65 -102.61 31.88
N ILE A 271 77.50 -103.79 32.50
CA ILE A 271 78.36 -104.94 32.15
C ILE A 271 79.79 -104.67 32.65
N VAL A 272 80.26 -105.04 33.86
CA VAL A 272 79.96 -106.19 34.75
C VAL A 272 80.11 -107.57 34.08
N ILE A 273 80.48 -107.63 32.79
CA ILE A 273 80.75 -108.90 32.09
C ILE A 273 81.86 -108.69 31.03
N VAL A 274 83.05 -108.27 31.45
CA VAL A 274 84.30 -108.61 30.74
C VAL A 274 85.42 -108.79 31.76
N ASP A 275 85.32 -109.88 32.52
CA ASP A 275 86.46 -110.58 33.12
C ASP A 275 87.29 -111.26 32.00
N GLY A 276 88.61 -111.26 32.16
CA GLY A 276 89.42 -112.43 31.82
C GLY A 276 90.57 -112.26 30.81
N ILE A 277 91.77 -112.66 31.26
CA ILE A 277 93.00 -113.03 30.51
C ILE A 277 93.94 -111.84 30.20
N GLY A 278 95.22 -111.78 30.56
CA GLY A 278 96.14 -112.72 31.21
C GLY A 278 97.62 -112.35 30.92
N ILE A 279 98.48 -112.55 31.92
CA ILE A 279 99.87 -113.09 31.88
C ILE A 279 100.99 -112.35 31.11
N GLY A 280 101.98 -111.86 31.87
CA GLY A 280 103.40 -112.31 31.80
C GLY A 280 104.36 -111.65 30.82
N TYR A 281 105.31 -110.86 31.34
CA TYR A 281 106.77 -111.09 31.36
C TYR A 281 107.42 -110.08 32.32
#